data_AF-A0A5P6A9H0-F1
#
_entry.id   AF-A0A5P6A9H0-F1
#
_cell.length_a   1.000
_cell.length_b   1.000
_cell.length_c   1.000
_cell.angle_alpha   90.00
_cell.angle_beta   90.00
_cell.angle_gamma   90.00
#
_symmetry.space_group_name_H-M   'P 1'
#
loop_
_entity.id
_entity.type
_entity.pdbx_description
1 polymer ?
#
loop_
_entity_poly.entity_id
_entity_poly.type
_entity_poly.pdbx_seq_one_letter_code
_entity_poly.pdbx_strand_id
1 'polypeptide(L)'
;MQAKNVARAEAEQQKLRSRVETSSIKDTEESPEAWSGRAAGVFPVQSPCRGICQSDERGFCRGCFRSREERFHWQTMSDAQKQDVLRLCRQRLLRKLRANKPQAEEEPQQPSLF
;
A
#
# COMPACT_ATOMS: atom_id res chain seq x y z
N MET A 1 22.94 64.76 1.36
CA MET A 1 23.66 63.88 0.41
C MET A 1 23.46 62.39 0.74
N GLN A 2 22.23 61.89 0.87
CA GLN A 2 21.98 60.49 1.31
C GLN A 2 21.00 59.70 0.42
N ALA A 3 20.20 60.34 -0.43
CA ALA A 3 19.21 59.65 -1.28
C ALA A 3 19.79 58.96 -2.53
N LYS A 4 21.00 59.34 -2.99
CA LYS A 4 21.57 58.80 -4.24
C LYS A 4 22.21 57.41 -4.09
N ASN A 5 22.47 56.95 -2.87
CA ASN A 5 23.17 55.68 -2.62
C ASN A 5 22.21 54.48 -2.49
N VAL A 6 20.95 54.70 -2.08
CA VAL A 6 19.95 53.63 -1.92
C VAL A 6 19.51 53.08 -3.28
N ALA A 7 19.25 53.96 -4.26
CA ALA A 7 18.85 53.57 -5.61
C ALA A 7 19.90 52.71 -6.36
N ARG A 8 21.18 52.88 -6.03
CA ARG A 8 22.27 52.09 -6.63
C ARG A 8 22.31 50.66 -6.07
N ALA A 9 21.94 50.47 -4.80
CA ALA A 9 21.90 49.16 -4.15
C ALA A 9 20.69 48.32 -4.61
N GLU A 10 19.55 48.95 -4.87
CA GLU A 10 18.34 48.26 -5.38
C GLU A 10 18.52 47.79 -6.84
N ALA A 11 19.18 48.58 -7.67
CA ALA A 11 19.50 48.21 -9.05
C ALA A 11 20.46 46.99 -9.14
N GLU A 12 21.34 46.83 -8.16
CA GLU A 12 22.27 45.70 -8.09
C GLU A 12 21.58 44.41 -7.62
N GLN A 13 20.66 44.49 -6.66
CA GLN A 13 19.82 43.36 -6.26
C GLN A 13 18.90 42.87 -7.39
N GLN A 14 18.36 43.79 -8.19
CA GLN A 14 17.47 43.42 -9.30
C GLN A 14 18.21 42.66 -10.42
N LYS A 15 19.51 42.93 -10.61
CA LYS A 15 20.36 42.22 -11.58
C LYS A 15 20.78 40.82 -11.13
N LEU A 16 20.82 40.58 -9.81
CA LEU A 16 21.07 39.24 -9.24
C LEU A 16 19.82 38.35 -9.31
N ARG A 17 18.63 38.93 -9.10
CA ARG A 17 17.36 38.18 -9.15
C ARG A 17 17.04 37.66 -10.55
N SER A 18 17.34 38.45 -11.59
CA SER A 18 17.10 38.07 -12.99
C SER A 18 18.02 36.96 -13.53
N ARG A 19 19.07 36.54 -12.79
CA ARG A 19 19.97 35.47 -13.22
C ARG A 19 19.52 34.07 -12.79
N VAL A 20 18.57 33.97 -11.86
CA VAL A 20 18.05 32.67 -11.37
C VAL A 20 16.85 32.18 -12.20
N GLU A 21 16.24 33.03 -13.02
CA GLU A 21 15.01 32.71 -13.76
C GLU A 21 15.20 32.18 -15.20
N THR A 22 16.43 32.10 -15.73
CA THR A 22 16.67 31.71 -17.15
C THR A 22 17.64 30.54 -17.36
N SER A 23 17.64 29.53 -16.49
CA SER A 23 18.15 28.18 -16.84
C SER A 23 17.00 27.19 -16.64
N SER A 24 16.17 26.98 -17.67
CA SER A 24 16.42 25.99 -18.72
C SER A 24 16.49 24.57 -18.14
N ILE A 25 15.36 23.86 -18.20
CA ILE A 25 15.16 22.45 -18.55
C ILE A 25 13.64 22.34 -18.75
N LYS A 26 13.17 22.62 -19.97
CA LYS A 26 12.79 21.64 -21.01
C LYS A 26 11.49 20.90 -20.68
N ASP A 27 10.44 21.37 -21.34
CA ASP A 27 9.51 20.56 -22.15
C ASP A 27 9.31 19.11 -21.72
N THR A 28 8.18 18.83 -21.07
CA THR A 28 7.36 17.68 -21.44
C THR A 28 5.91 18.08 -21.24
N GLU A 29 5.33 18.61 -22.32
CA GLU A 29 3.90 18.50 -22.61
C GLU A 29 3.48 17.03 -22.43
N GLU A 30 2.44 16.78 -21.64
CA GLU A 30 1.38 15.78 -21.86
C GLU A 30 0.58 15.55 -20.56
N SER A 31 -0.36 16.45 -20.33
CA SER A 31 -1.70 16.05 -19.88
C SER A 31 -2.35 15.25 -21.02
N PRO A 32 -3.28 14.30 -20.84
CA PRO A 32 -3.69 13.48 -19.69
C PRO A 32 -3.85 12.00 -20.12
N GLU A 33 -2.81 11.17 -20.03
CA GLU A 33 -2.96 9.76 -20.43
C GLU A 33 -3.65 8.94 -19.35
N ALA A 34 -4.86 8.47 -19.68
CA ALA A 34 -5.39 7.17 -19.29
C ALA A 34 -6.08 7.02 -17.92
N TRP A 35 -7.11 7.83 -17.67
CA TRP A 35 -8.30 7.36 -16.92
C TRP A 35 -9.36 6.77 -17.87
N SER A 36 -8.90 6.12 -18.95
CA SER A 36 -9.72 5.57 -20.02
C SER A 36 -9.75 4.05 -19.96
N GLY A 37 -10.67 3.51 -19.17
CA GLY A 37 -11.36 2.25 -19.50
C GLY A 37 -10.57 0.93 -19.38
N ARG A 38 -11.00 0.11 -18.41
CA ARG A 38 -10.84 -1.35 -18.35
C ARG A 38 -9.40 -1.88 -18.33
N ALA A 39 -8.71 -1.64 -17.22
CA ALA A 39 -7.76 -2.65 -16.75
C ALA A 39 -8.53 -3.72 -15.95
N ALA A 40 -9.13 -4.69 -16.66
CA ALA A 40 -9.09 -6.07 -16.14
C ALA A 40 -7.67 -6.60 -16.39
N GLY A 41 -6.67 -5.83 -15.94
CA GLY A 41 -5.27 -6.18 -16.05
C GLY A 41 -5.02 -7.38 -15.17
N VAL A 42 -4.13 -8.26 -15.60
CA VAL A 42 -3.62 -9.33 -14.74
C VAL A 42 -2.87 -8.65 -13.60
N PHE A 43 -3.59 -8.38 -12.50
CA PHE A 43 -2.99 -7.78 -11.32
C PHE A 43 -2.03 -8.80 -10.73
N PRO A 44 -0.72 -8.50 -10.65
CA PRO A 44 0.25 -9.43 -10.10
C PRO A 44 -0.14 -9.74 -8.65
N VAL A 45 -0.15 -11.04 -8.32
CA VAL A 45 -0.56 -11.51 -7.01
C VAL A 45 0.42 -11.02 -5.95
N GLN A 46 -0.03 -10.06 -5.14
CA GLN A 46 0.79 -9.45 -4.09
C GLN A 46 1.05 -10.43 -2.94
N SER A 47 2.23 -10.32 -2.33
CA SER A 47 2.58 -11.18 -1.20
C SER A 47 1.85 -10.70 0.07
N PRO A 48 1.26 -11.62 0.87
CA PRO A 48 0.54 -11.26 2.10
C PRO A 48 1.50 -11.14 3.31
N CYS A 49 2.80 -10.98 3.07
CA CYS A 49 3.81 -11.07 4.11
C CYS A 49 3.84 -9.78 4.95
N ARG A 50 3.77 -9.92 6.28
CA ARG A 50 3.87 -8.79 7.23
C ARG A 50 5.26 -8.67 7.86
N GLY A 51 6.27 -9.34 7.30
CA GLY A 51 7.65 -9.35 7.85
C GLY A 51 7.84 -10.15 9.14
N ILE A 52 6.78 -10.71 9.72
CA ILE A 52 6.85 -11.51 10.96
C ILE A 52 6.92 -12.99 10.60
N CYS A 53 8.13 -13.51 10.46
CA CYS A 53 8.40 -14.88 10.03
C CYS A 53 8.42 -15.88 11.22
N GLN A 54 7.38 -15.86 12.07
CA GLN A 54 7.27 -16.75 13.23
C GLN A 54 6.30 -17.90 12.96
N SER A 55 6.76 -19.13 13.17
CA SER A 55 5.91 -20.33 13.07
C SER A 55 5.08 -20.52 14.32
N ASP A 56 3.83 -20.93 14.14
CA ASP A 56 2.95 -21.37 15.21
C ASP A 56 3.13 -22.87 15.51
N GLU A 57 2.47 -23.38 16.56
CA GLU A 57 2.52 -24.80 16.96
C GLU A 57 2.11 -25.75 15.82
N ARG A 58 1.24 -25.27 14.91
CA ARG A 58 0.76 -26.02 13.74
C ARG A 58 1.65 -25.87 12.50
N GLY A 59 2.79 -25.19 12.61
CA GLY A 59 3.74 -24.99 11.51
C GLY A 59 3.35 -23.91 10.49
N PHE A 60 2.36 -23.06 10.78
CA PHE A 60 1.97 -21.93 9.94
C PHE A 60 2.54 -20.61 10.46
N CYS A 61 2.85 -19.68 9.56
CA CYS A 61 3.29 -18.34 9.93
C CYS A 61 2.18 -17.58 10.69
N ARG A 62 2.51 -16.98 11.84
CA ARG A 62 1.55 -16.19 12.65
C ARG A 62 1.05 -14.93 11.95
N GLY A 63 1.85 -14.34 11.06
CA GLY A 63 1.49 -13.13 10.33
C GLY A 63 0.70 -13.39 9.04
N CYS A 64 1.23 -14.25 8.16
CA CYS A 64 0.67 -14.48 6.83
C CYS A 64 -0.06 -15.82 6.66
N PHE A 65 -0.08 -16.68 7.69
CA PHE A 65 -0.78 -17.99 7.68
C PHE A 65 -0.30 -18.99 6.63
N ARG A 66 0.85 -18.73 6.02
CA ARG A 66 1.50 -19.63 5.06
C ARG A 66 2.27 -20.73 5.77
N SER A 67 2.31 -21.91 5.17
CA SER A 67 3.19 -22.99 5.63
C SER A 67 4.65 -22.65 5.32
N ARG A 68 5.59 -23.44 5.87
CA ARG A 68 7.02 -23.33 5.51
C ARG A 68 7.21 -23.57 4.01
N GLU A 69 6.61 -24.63 3.49
CA GLU A 69 6.70 -25.03 2.08
C GLU A 69 6.19 -23.95 1.12
N GLU A 70 5.04 -23.35 1.44
CA GLU A 70 4.43 -22.29 0.65
C GLU A 70 5.33 -21.04 0.59
N ARG A 71 6.08 -20.73 1.65
CA ARG A 71 7.00 -19.58 1.66
C ARG A 71 8.21 -19.81 0.76
N PHE A 72 8.80 -21.01 0.82
CA PHE A 72 9.94 -21.37 -0.02
C PHE A 72 9.58 -21.35 -1.51
N HIS A 73 8.43 -21.92 -1.87
CA HIS A 73 8.00 -22.04 -3.26
C HIS A 73 7.24 -20.82 -3.81
N TRP A 74 7.06 -19.75 -3.05
CA TRP A 74 6.25 -18.61 -3.51
C TRP A 74 6.77 -17.96 -4.80
N GLN A 75 8.09 -17.88 -4.97
CA GLN A 75 8.70 -17.29 -6.15
C GLN A 75 8.56 -18.17 -7.40
N THR A 76 8.44 -19.50 -7.22
CA THR A 76 8.34 -20.46 -8.32
C THR A 76 6.90 -20.85 -8.65
N MET A 77 5.94 -20.50 -7.80
CA MET A 77 4.52 -20.76 -8.01
C MET A 77 3.92 -19.93 -9.16
N SER A 78 2.99 -20.53 -9.90
CA SER A 78 2.16 -19.81 -10.87
C SER A 78 1.15 -18.90 -10.17
N ASP A 79 0.63 -17.89 -10.86
CA ASP A 79 -0.30 -16.94 -10.23
C ASP A 79 -1.59 -17.61 -9.74
N ALA A 80 -2.07 -18.66 -10.42
CA ALA A 80 -3.18 -19.48 -9.94
C ALA A 80 -2.84 -20.18 -8.61
N GLN A 81 -1.65 -20.77 -8.50
CA GLN A 81 -1.20 -21.38 -7.25
C GLN A 81 -1.04 -20.33 -6.14
N LYS A 82 -0.55 -19.13 -6.47
CA LYS A 82 -0.43 -18.04 -5.51
C LYS A 82 -1.80 -17.63 -4.97
N GLN A 83 -2.81 -17.50 -5.84
CA GLN A 83 -4.19 -17.21 -5.44
C GLN A 83 -4.77 -18.31 -4.54
N ASP A 84 -4.51 -19.57 -4.86
CA ASP A 84 -4.94 -20.69 -4.01
C ASP A 84 -4.31 -20.65 -2.62
N VAL A 85 -3.01 -20.35 -2.54
CA VAL A 85 -2.34 -20.20 -1.25
C VAL A 85 -2.96 -19.04 -0.46
N LEU A 86 -3.25 -17.91 -1.11
CA LEU A 86 -3.94 -16.78 -0.45
C LEU A 86 -5.33 -17.17 0.07
N ARG A 87 -6.10 -17.92 -0.74
CA ARG A 87 -7.42 -18.45 -0.35
C ARG A 87 -7.31 -19.36 0.88
N LEU A 88 -6.33 -20.26 0.91
CA LEU A 88 -6.06 -21.14 2.04
C LEU A 88 -5.63 -20.35 3.29
N CYS A 89 -4.79 -19.33 3.14
CA CYS A 89 -4.37 -18.46 4.24
C CYS A 89 -5.57 -17.75 4.87
N ARG A 90 -6.47 -17.20 4.04
CA ARG A 90 -7.73 -16.60 4.50
C ARG A 90 -8.58 -17.61 5.27
N GLN A 91 -8.72 -18.84 4.75
CA GLN A 91 -9.48 -19.88 5.44
C GLN A 91 -8.86 -20.30 6.78
N ARG A 92 -7.53 -20.39 6.87
CA ARG A 92 -6.80 -20.67 8.12
C ARG A 92 -7.01 -19.54 9.14
N LEU A 93 -6.96 -18.28 8.70
CA LEU A 93 -7.26 -17.12 9.54
C LEU A 93 -8.70 -17.17 10.06
N LEU A 94 -9.69 -17.40 9.20
CA LEU A 94 -11.11 -17.48 9.61
C LEU A 94 -11.35 -18.62 10.63
N ARG A 95 -10.70 -19.78 10.46
CA ARG A 95 -10.75 -20.86 11.44
C ARG A 95 -10.16 -20.43 12.79
N LYS A 96 -9.03 -19.72 12.79
CA LYS A 96 -8.46 -19.17 14.03
C LYS A 96 -9.40 -18.16 14.70
N LEU A 97 -10.00 -17.25 13.93
CA LEU A 97 -10.93 -16.24 14.48
C LEU A 97 -12.16 -16.89 15.10
N ARG A 98 -12.72 -17.93 14.47
CA ARG A 98 -13.85 -18.70 15.03
C ARG A 98 -13.47 -19.45 16.30
N ALA A 99 -12.30 -20.09 16.32
CA ALA A 99 -11.80 -20.79 17.51
C ALA A 99 -11.48 -19.82 18.66
N ASN A 100 -11.13 -18.57 18.35
CA ASN A 100 -10.84 -17.52 19.32
C ASN A 100 -12.07 -16.69 19.72
N LYS A 101 -13.26 -16.94 19.13
CA LYS A 101 -14.48 -16.28 19.60
C LYS A 101 -14.90 -17.01 20.88
N PRO A 102 -14.77 -16.41 22.08
CA PRO A 102 -15.50 -16.94 23.23
C PRO A 102 -16.97 -16.97 22.82
N GLN A 103 -17.68 -18.05 23.11
CA GLN A 103 -19.12 -18.14 22.85
C GLN A 103 -19.81 -17.00 23.61
N ALA A 104 -19.98 -15.85 22.95
CA ALA A 104 -20.86 -14.80 23.43
C ALA A 104 -22.27 -15.32 23.18
N GLU A 105 -22.89 -15.74 24.27
CA GLU A 105 -24.32 -15.74 24.53
C GLU A 105 -25.08 -14.77 23.62
N GLU A 106 -25.95 -15.31 22.77
CA GLU A 106 -27.11 -14.61 22.24
C GLU A 106 -28.21 -15.65 22.14
N GLU A 107 -28.84 -15.90 23.28
CA GLU A 107 -30.21 -16.40 23.28
C GLU A 107 -31.06 -15.23 22.73
N PRO A 108 -31.74 -15.36 21.58
CA PRO A 108 -32.65 -14.32 21.12
C PRO A 108 -33.84 -14.33 22.07
N GLN A 109 -33.75 -13.62 23.20
CA GLN A 109 -34.91 -13.27 24.02
C GLN A 109 -35.75 -12.29 23.20
N GLN A 110 -36.58 -12.87 22.33
CA GLN A 110 -37.64 -12.15 21.67
C GLN A 110 -38.50 -11.52 22.77
N PRO A 111 -38.74 -10.20 22.75
CA PRO A 111 -39.68 -9.62 23.68
C PRO A 111 -41.04 -10.28 23.42
N SER A 112 -41.60 -10.93 24.43
CA SER A 112 -42.92 -11.53 24.36
C SER A 112 -43.92 -10.44 24.02
N LEU A 113 -44.47 -10.47 22.79
CA LEU A 113 -45.59 -9.63 22.38
C LEU A 113 -46.87 -10.27 22.94
N PHE A 114 -47.15 -9.99 24.20
CA PHE A 114 -48.46 -10.13 24.83
C PHE A 114 -48.75 -8.88 25.66
#